data_AF-A0A8B7AZD4-F1
#
_entry.id   AF-A0A8B7AZD4-F1
#
_cell.length_a   1.000
_cell.length_b   1.000
_cell.length_c   1.000
_cell.angle_alpha   90.00
_cell.angle_beta   90.00
_cell.angle_gamma   90.00
#
_symmetry.space_group_name_H-M   'P 1'
#
loop_
_entity.id
_entity.type
_entity.pdbx_description
1 polymer ?
#
loop_
_entity_poly.entity_id
_entity_poly.type
_entity_poly.pdbx_seq_one_letter_code
_entity_poly.pdbx_strand_id
1 'polypeptide(L)'
;MRGHPSQSAAVEGGRGRHRRCGGGGAGAAAGGKMADEEKLPPGWEKRMSRSSGRVYYFNHITNASQWERPSGNSTSGGKNGQGEPTRVRCSHLLVKHSQSRRPSSWRQEKITRTKEEALELINGYIQKIKSGEEDFESLASQFSDCSSAKARGDLGAFSRGQMQKPFEDASFALRTGEMSGPVFTDSGIHIILRTE
;
A
#
# COMPACT_ATOMS: atom_id res chain seq x y z
N MET A 1 32.61 9.41 -7.69
CA MET A 1 31.63 10.04 -8.60
C MET A 1 30.27 9.48 -8.25
N ARG A 2 29.33 10.33 -7.81
CA ARG A 2 28.06 9.91 -7.20
C ARG A 2 27.04 9.59 -8.29
N GLY A 3 26.66 8.32 -8.42
CA GLY A 3 25.53 7.88 -9.24
C GLY A 3 24.23 8.03 -8.47
N HIS A 4 23.32 8.84 -9.00
CA HIS A 4 21.94 8.94 -8.54
C HIS A 4 21.11 7.86 -9.26
N PRO A 5 20.30 7.05 -8.57
CA PRO A 5 19.25 6.30 -9.22
C PRO A 5 18.02 7.17 -9.46
N SER A 6 17.62 7.18 -10.73
CA SER A 6 16.43 7.77 -11.35
C SER A 6 15.14 7.34 -10.63
N GLN A 7 14.24 8.29 -10.37
CA GLN A 7 12.88 7.99 -9.90
C GLN A 7 11.87 8.46 -10.94
N SER A 8 11.09 7.48 -11.41
CA SER A 8 10.10 7.55 -12.49
C SER A 8 9.09 8.68 -12.33
N ALA A 9 8.77 9.25 -13.48
CA ALA A 9 7.80 10.28 -13.73
C ALA A 9 6.34 9.79 -13.54
N ALA A 10 5.50 10.65 -12.98
CA ALA A 10 4.06 10.60 -13.17
C ALA A 10 3.75 11.26 -14.54
N VAL A 11 3.03 10.54 -15.40
CA VAL A 11 2.70 11.00 -16.76
C VAL A 11 1.42 11.84 -16.73
N GLU A 12 1.50 13.09 -17.21
CA GLU A 12 0.35 13.97 -17.47
C GLU A 12 -0.21 13.75 -18.88
N GLY A 13 -1.53 13.52 -18.97
CA GLY A 13 -2.30 13.59 -20.21
C GLY A 13 -2.78 15.02 -20.50
N GLY A 14 -2.55 15.50 -21.72
CA GLY A 14 -2.67 16.91 -22.09
C GLY A 14 -4.05 17.45 -22.52
N ARG A 15 -4.27 18.71 -22.12
CA ARG A 15 -4.75 19.91 -22.87
C ARG A 15 -6.02 19.82 -23.74
N GLY A 16 -7.01 20.63 -23.34
CA GLY A 16 -8.05 21.25 -24.19
C GLY A 16 -8.29 22.72 -23.78
N ARG A 17 -8.44 23.62 -24.77
CA ARG A 17 -8.21 25.08 -24.71
C ARG A 17 -9.43 25.96 -24.32
N HIS A 18 -9.11 27.14 -23.76
CA HIS A 18 -9.66 28.51 -23.97
C HIS A 18 -11.14 28.84 -23.66
N ARG A 19 -11.36 29.81 -22.74
CA ARG A 19 -11.91 31.17 -23.04
C ARG A 19 -11.84 32.09 -21.81
N ARG A 20 -11.98 33.39 -22.07
CA ARG A 20 -11.43 34.55 -21.35
C ARG A 20 -12.54 35.35 -20.64
N CYS A 21 -12.13 36.05 -19.56
CA CYS A 21 -12.58 37.34 -18.98
C CYS A 21 -14.02 37.58 -18.41
N GLY A 22 -14.04 38.19 -17.21
CA GLY A 22 -15.15 38.95 -16.60
C GLY A 22 -14.97 39.08 -15.07
N GLY A 23 -14.84 40.31 -14.54
CA GLY A 23 -14.39 40.58 -13.16
C GLY A 23 -15.44 41.12 -12.17
N GLY A 24 -14.95 41.47 -10.98
CA GLY A 24 -15.56 42.42 -10.03
C GLY A 24 -16.36 41.82 -8.87
N GLY A 25 -15.94 42.10 -7.63
CA GLY A 25 -16.81 41.99 -6.44
C GLY A 25 -16.10 41.56 -5.16
N ALA A 26 -15.76 42.52 -4.30
CA ALA A 26 -15.28 42.30 -2.94
C ALA A 26 -16.39 41.75 -2.02
N GLY A 27 -16.03 40.88 -1.07
CA GLY A 27 -16.97 40.39 -0.05
C GLY A 27 -16.34 39.40 0.92
N ALA A 28 -15.98 39.90 2.10
CA ALA A 28 -15.91 39.23 3.41
C ALA A 28 -15.23 37.85 3.55
N ALA A 29 -14.09 37.89 4.24
CA ALA A 29 -13.56 36.76 4.98
C ALA A 29 -14.51 36.34 6.13
N ALA A 30 -14.76 35.04 6.26
CA ALA A 30 -14.76 34.25 7.50
C ALA A 30 -15.57 32.96 7.30
N GLY A 31 -14.91 31.80 7.46
CA GLY A 31 -15.61 30.52 7.54
C GLY A 31 -14.83 29.37 6.95
N GLY A 32 -13.85 28.85 7.69
CA GLY A 32 -13.08 27.67 7.27
C GLY A 32 -11.92 27.33 8.19
N LYS A 33 -12.03 27.62 9.50
CA LYS A 33 -11.15 27.03 10.50
C LYS A 33 -11.88 25.85 11.13
N MET A 34 -11.14 24.76 11.33
CA MET A 34 -11.53 23.50 11.99
C MET A 34 -11.99 22.36 11.06
N ALA A 35 -11.05 21.83 10.28
CA ALA A 35 -11.12 20.45 9.76
C ALA A 35 -9.78 19.69 9.89
N ASP A 36 -8.84 20.20 10.71
CA ASP A 36 -7.45 19.72 10.75
C ASP A 36 -7.07 19.08 12.10
N GLU A 37 -8.03 18.50 12.83
CA GLU A 37 -7.78 17.89 14.16
C GLU A 37 -8.43 16.50 14.35
N GLU A 38 -8.95 15.86 13.30
CA GLU A 38 -9.37 14.45 13.42
C GLU A 38 -8.11 13.56 13.30
N LYS A 39 -7.59 13.09 14.44
CA LYS A 39 -6.37 12.27 14.52
C LYS A 39 -6.39 11.15 13.47
N LEU A 40 -5.32 11.05 12.67
CA LEU A 40 -5.18 9.98 11.67
C LEU A 40 -5.18 8.61 12.38
N PRO A 41 -5.64 7.53 11.71
CA PRO A 41 -5.58 6.20 12.30
C PRO A 41 -4.14 5.78 12.63
N PRO A 42 -3.94 4.80 13.52
CA PRO A 42 -2.61 4.33 13.88
C PRO A 42 -1.74 4.00 12.65
N GLY A 43 -0.49 4.47 12.67
CA GLY A 43 0.48 4.26 11.59
C GLY A 43 0.41 5.27 10.43
N TRP A 44 -0.65 6.09 10.34
CA TRP A 44 -0.83 7.04 9.23
C TRP A 44 -0.22 8.41 9.51
N GLU A 45 0.45 8.96 8.50
CA GLU A 45 1.09 10.28 8.52
C GLU A 45 0.73 11.06 7.25
N LYS A 46 0.45 12.37 7.40
CA LYS A 46 0.26 13.30 6.28
C LYS A 46 1.61 13.75 5.76
N ARG A 47 1.91 13.51 4.48
CA ARG A 47 3.16 13.88 3.81
C ARG A 47 2.90 14.73 2.57
N MET A 48 3.93 15.44 2.10
CA MET A 48 3.89 16.22 0.86
C MET A 48 4.77 15.57 -0.19
N SER A 49 4.23 15.34 -1.37
CA SER A 49 4.96 14.78 -2.51
C SER A 49 6.01 15.79 -3.00
N ARG A 50 7.28 15.35 -3.08
CA ARG A 50 8.40 16.19 -3.54
C ARG A 50 8.28 16.59 -5.02
N SER A 51 7.61 15.78 -5.83
CA SER A 51 7.47 16.00 -7.27
C SER A 51 6.24 16.84 -7.64
N SER A 52 5.13 16.63 -6.94
CA SER A 52 3.85 17.28 -7.28
C SER A 52 3.43 18.39 -6.31
N GLY A 53 4.08 18.52 -5.15
CA GLY A 53 3.65 19.40 -4.06
C GLY A 53 2.30 19.00 -3.43
N ARG A 54 1.68 17.91 -3.88
CA ARG A 54 0.38 17.44 -3.39
C ARG A 54 0.55 16.68 -2.08
N VAL A 55 -0.41 16.87 -1.18
CA VAL A 55 -0.50 16.11 0.06
C VAL A 55 -0.94 14.67 -0.25
N TYR A 56 -0.30 13.71 0.40
CA TYR A 56 -0.68 12.31 0.41
C TYR A 56 -0.56 11.75 1.83
N TYR A 57 -1.14 10.57 2.06
CA TYR A 57 -1.10 9.88 3.35
C TYR A 57 -0.26 8.62 3.21
N PHE A 58 0.63 8.41 4.18
CA PHE A 58 1.54 7.26 4.22
C PHE A 58 1.37 6.50 5.53
N ASN A 59 1.19 5.19 5.44
CA ASN A 59 1.19 4.32 6.61
C ASN A 59 2.58 3.71 6.78
N HIS A 60 3.29 4.04 7.85
CA HIS A 60 4.66 3.55 8.08
C HIS A 60 4.74 2.10 8.61
N ILE A 61 3.60 1.50 8.94
CA ILE A 61 3.51 0.09 9.38
C ILE A 61 3.26 -0.80 8.16
N THR A 62 2.30 -0.43 7.32
CA THR A 62 1.92 -1.21 6.12
C THR A 62 2.69 -0.78 4.86
N ASN A 63 3.46 0.30 4.93
CA ASN A 63 4.07 1.00 3.79
C ASN A 63 3.06 1.42 2.70
N ALA A 64 1.77 1.47 3.02
CA ALA A 64 0.74 1.91 2.10
C ALA A 64 0.81 3.43 1.86
N SER A 65 0.47 3.86 0.65
CA SER A 65 0.34 5.26 0.28
C SER A 65 -0.96 5.49 -0.50
N GLN A 66 -1.66 6.57 -0.17
CA GLN A 66 -2.91 6.98 -0.81
C GLN A 66 -3.09 8.50 -0.80
N TRP A 67 -3.91 9.01 -1.73
CA TRP A 67 -4.19 10.44 -1.85
C TRP A 67 -5.34 10.87 -0.92
N GLU A 68 -6.31 9.98 -0.75
CA GLU A 68 -7.49 10.17 0.08
C GLU A 68 -7.11 10.09 1.55
N ARG A 69 -7.71 10.93 2.39
CA ARG A 69 -7.49 10.87 3.84
C ARG A 69 -7.99 9.53 4.37
N PRO A 70 -7.15 8.74 5.08
CA PRO A 70 -7.62 7.54 5.74
C PRO A 70 -8.58 7.97 6.86
N SER A 71 -9.85 7.59 6.74
CA SER A 71 -10.81 7.80 7.81
C SER A 71 -10.45 6.91 9.01
N GLY A 72 -10.31 7.53 10.19
CA GLY A 72 -10.59 6.82 11.44
C GLY A 72 -12.04 6.36 11.36
N ASN A 73 -12.34 5.17 11.84
CA ASN A 73 -13.65 4.55 11.71
C ASN A 73 -14.80 5.50 12.14
N SER A 74 -15.47 6.13 11.17
CA SER A 74 -16.74 6.85 11.34
C SER A 74 -17.81 6.18 10.49
N THR A 75 -18.00 4.87 10.71
CA THR A 75 -19.23 4.18 10.32
C THR A 75 -20.10 4.07 11.58
N SER A 76 -21.01 5.03 11.74
CA SER A 76 -22.26 4.97 12.55
C SER A 76 -22.29 4.07 13.80
N GLY A 77 -22.29 4.71 14.99
CA GLY A 77 -22.69 4.10 16.26
C GLY A 77 -21.52 3.81 17.20
N GLY A 78 -21.42 4.61 18.26
CA GLY A 78 -20.26 4.67 19.15
C GLY A 78 -19.84 3.36 19.82
N LYS A 79 -18.53 3.25 20.06
CA LYS A 79 -17.90 2.63 21.23
C LYS A 79 -16.42 2.98 21.25
N ASN A 80 -16.03 3.79 22.23
CA ASN A 80 -14.65 3.93 22.67
C ASN A 80 -14.13 2.54 23.07
N GLY A 81 -13.09 2.03 22.38
CA GLY A 81 -12.37 0.81 22.79
C GLY A 81 -12.28 -0.34 21.79
N GLN A 82 -12.27 -0.11 20.47
CA GLN A 82 -11.88 -1.18 19.54
C GLN A 82 -10.36 -1.42 19.63
N GLY A 83 -9.97 -2.41 20.43
CA GLY A 83 -8.64 -3.01 20.33
C GLY A 83 -8.40 -3.58 18.92
N GLU A 84 -7.13 -3.83 18.57
CA GLU A 84 -6.81 -4.54 17.33
C GLU A 84 -7.62 -5.85 17.24
N PRO A 85 -8.02 -6.28 16.03
CA PRO A 85 -8.72 -7.53 15.85
C PRO A 85 -7.90 -8.69 16.44
N THR A 86 -8.54 -9.69 17.03
CA THR A 86 -7.82 -10.85 17.58
C THR A 86 -7.28 -11.77 16.47
N ARG A 87 -7.94 -11.78 15.31
CA ARG A 87 -7.57 -12.52 14.12
C ARG A 87 -7.86 -11.69 12.87
N VAL A 88 -7.04 -11.88 11.84
CA VAL A 88 -7.25 -11.31 10.51
C VAL A 88 -7.11 -12.40 9.45
N ARG A 89 -7.78 -12.24 8.32
CA ARG A 89 -7.53 -13.06 7.12
C ARG A 89 -6.83 -12.19 6.09
N CYS A 90 -5.73 -12.70 5.53
CA CYS A 90 -5.01 -11.98 4.50
C CYS A 90 -4.65 -12.89 3.34
N SER A 91 -4.63 -12.30 2.15
CA SER A 91 -3.93 -12.83 1.00
C SER A 91 -2.62 -12.09 0.81
N HIS A 92 -1.63 -12.74 0.21
CA HIS A 92 -0.35 -12.09 -0.09
C HIS A 92 0.21 -12.45 -1.47
N LEU A 93 1.05 -11.56 -1.99
CA LEU A 93 1.92 -11.79 -3.13
C LEU A 93 3.37 -11.63 -2.67
N LEU A 94 4.08 -12.75 -2.52
CA LEU A 94 5.51 -12.78 -2.21
C LEU A 94 6.37 -12.77 -3.47
N VAL A 95 7.33 -11.86 -3.57
CA VAL A 95 8.47 -11.92 -4.48
C VAL A 95 9.74 -12.17 -3.67
N LYS A 96 10.42 -13.28 -3.95
CA LYS A 96 11.71 -13.60 -3.33
C LYS A 96 12.87 -12.97 -4.10
N HIS A 97 14.02 -12.87 -3.42
CA HIS A 97 15.29 -12.43 -3.98
C HIS A 97 16.43 -13.36 -3.53
N SER A 98 17.63 -13.14 -4.05
CA SER A 98 18.83 -13.95 -3.74
C SER A 98 19.17 -13.98 -2.24
N GLN A 99 18.87 -12.91 -1.50
CA GLN A 99 19.05 -12.82 -0.04
C GLN A 99 17.87 -13.39 0.78
N SER A 100 16.83 -13.95 0.17
CA SER A 100 15.72 -14.56 0.92
C SER A 100 16.21 -15.79 1.67
N ARG A 101 15.69 -16.04 2.87
CA ARG A 101 16.03 -17.21 3.72
C ARG A 101 15.99 -18.54 2.98
N ARG A 102 15.08 -18.68 2.01
CA ARG A 102 15.03 -19.81 1.08
C ARG A 102 14.81 -19.30 -0.35
N PRO A 103 15.87 -19.05 -1.15
CA PRO A 103 15.79 -18.43 -2.47
C PRO A 103 15.40 -19.46 -3.54
N SER A 104 14.22 -20.06 -3.35
CA SER A 104 13.65 -21.12 -4.17
C SER A 104 12.13 -21.12 -4.01
N SER A 105 11.39 -21.32 -5.09
CA SER A 105 9.93 -21.40 -5.11
C SER A 105 9.45 -22.46 -6.11
N TRP A 106 8.15 -22.68 -6.17
CA TRP A 106 7.53 -23.54 -7.17
C TRP A 106 7.69 -22.98 -8.61
N ARG A 107 7.95 -21.67 -8.74
CA ARG A 107 8.15 -20.98 -10.03
C ARG A 107 9.58 -21.10 -10.51
N GLN A 108 10.53 -21.16 -9.58
CA GLN A 108 11.96 -21.12 -9.89
C GLN A 108 12.76 -21.84 -8.80
N GLU A 109 13.49 -22.88 -9.19
CA GLU A 109 14.30 -23.70 -8.28
C GLU A 109 15.37 -22.87 -7.54
N LYS A 110 16.06 -21.97 -8.26
CA LYS A 110 17.08 -21.07 -7.70
C LYS A 110 16.80 -19.62 -8.11
N ILE A 111 16.43 -18.79 -7.15
CA ILE A 111 16.10 -17.38 -7.34
C ILE A 111 17.37 -16.54 -7.25
N THR A 112 17.72 -15.86 -8.33
CA THR A 112 18.96 -15.07 -8.47
C THR A 112 18.75 -13.56 -8.47
N ARG A 113 17.50 -13.09 -8.63
CA ARG A 113 17.18 -11.67 -8.69
C ARG A 113 17.60 -10.93 -7.42
N THR A 114 18.02 -9.68 -7.57
CA THR A 114 18.42 -8.82 -6.45
C THR A 114 17.21 -8.38 -5.63
N LYS A 115 17.46 -7.79 -4.46
CA LYS A 115 16.41 -7.24 -3.61
C LYS A 115 15.74 -6.03 -4.30
N GLU A 116 16.52 -5.27 -5.05
CA GLU A 116 16.10 -4.12 -5.82
C GLU A 116 15.18 -4.54 -6.98
N GLU A 117 15.56 -5.57 -7.74
CA GLU A 117 14.70 -6.14 -8.80
C GLU A 117 13.39 -6.70 -8.23
N ALA A 118 13.46 -7.36 -7.06
CA ALA A 118 12.25 -7.83 -6.38
C ALA A 118 11.33 -6.67 -5.96
N LEU A 119 11.90 -5.55 -5.51
CA LEU A 119 11.15 -4.36 -5.15
C LEU A 119 10.52 -3.69 -6.37
N GLU A 120 11.23 -3.64 -7.50
CA GLU A 120 10.70 -3.15 -8.78
C GLU A 120 9.51 -3.97 -9.24
N LEU A 121 9.58 -5.31 -9.17
CA LEU A 121 8.46 -6.21 -9.47
C LEU A 121 7.26 -5.94 -8.56
N ILE A 122 7.48 -5.84 -7.25
CA ILE A 122 6.42 -5.54 -6.27
C ILE A 122 5.75 -4.20 -6.56
N ASN A 123 6.54 -3.16 -6.84
CA ASN A 123 5.99 -1.85 -7.18
C ASN A 123 5.19 -1.89 -8.49
N GLY A 124 5.66 -2.63 -9.49
CA GLY A 124 4.94 -2.87 -10.74
C GLY A 124 3.58 -3.54 -10.51
N TYR A 125 3.52 -4.59 -9.68
CA TYR A 125 2.27 -5.26 -9.32
C TYR A 125 1.31 -4.32 -8.57
N ILE A 126 1.82 -3.53 -7.60
CA ILE A 126 1.01 -2.52 -6.90
C ILE A 126 0.40 -1.53 -7.89
N GLN A 127 1.16 -1.06 -8.89
CA GLN A 127 0.64 -0.13 -9.89
C GLN A 127 -0.47 -0.76 -10.74
N LYS A 128 -0.28 -1.99 -11.21
CA LYS A 128 -1.30 -2.72 -12.00
C LYS A 128 -2.59 -2.95 -11.23
N ILE A 129 -2.49 -3.27 -9.93
CA ILE A 129 -3.66 -3.44 -9.06
C ILE A 129 -4.36 -2.10 -8.85
N LYS A 130 -3.60 -1.04 -8.54
CA LYS A 130 -4.16 0.29 -8.30
C LYS A 130 -4.77 0.93 -9.55
N SER A 131 -4.26 0.63 -10.74
CA SER A 131 -4.84 1.10 -12.01
C SER A 131 -6.08 0.31 -12.42
N GLY A 132 -6.32 -0.86 -11.82
CA GLY A 132 -7.38 -1.79 -12.20
C GLY A 132 -7.06 -2.61 -13.46
N GLU A 133 -5.80 -2.63 -13.91
CA GLU A 133 -5.36 -3.44 -15.06
C GLU A 133 -5.38 -4.94 -14.73
N GLU A 134 -5.08 -5.30 -13.49
CA GLU A 134 -5.01 -6.68 -13.00
C GLU A 134 -5.62 -6.77 -11.59
N ASP A 135 -6.28 -7.89 -11.26
CA ASP A 135 -6.71 -8.17 -9.89
C ASP A 135 -5.57 -8.76 -9.04
N PHE A 136 -5.64 -8.54 -7.73
CA PHE A 136 -4.62 -8.99 -6.78
C PHE A 136 -4.44 -10.51 -6.85
N GLU A 137 -5.55 -11.22 -6.88
CA GLU A 137 -5.61 -12.66 -6.84
C GLU A 137 -4.99 -13.31 -8.08
N SER A 138 -5.24 -12.75 -9.27
CA SER A 138 -4.62 -13.18 -10.53
C SER A 138 -3.10 -13.01 -10.50
N LEU A 139 -2.60 -11.86 -10.02
CA LEU A 139 -1.16 -11.64 -9.89
C LEU A 139 -0.54 -12.55 -8.83
N ALA A 140 -1.22 -12.77 -7.70
CA ALA A 140 -0.75 -13.65 -6.63
C ALA A 140 -0.65 -15.10 -7.12
N SER A 141 -1.64 -15.59 -7.87
CA SER A 141 -1.62 -16.94 -8.44
C SER A 141 -0.49 -17.15 -9.46
N GLN A 142 -0.21 -16.16 -10.30
CA GLN A 142 0.76 -16.30 -11.39
C GLN A 142 2.20 -16.03 -10.94
N PHE A 143 2.38 -15.04 -10.06
CA PHE A 143 3.70 -14.47 -9.81
C PHE A 143 4.22 -14.68 -8.38
N SER A 144 3.39 -15.14 -7.43
CA SER A 144 3.88 -15.34 -6.07
C SER A 144 4.84 -16.52 -5.95
N ASP A 145 5.99 -16.27 -5.33
CA ASP A 145 6.99 -17.28 -4.93
C ASP A 145 6.60 -18.06 -3.66
N CYS A 146 5.37 -17.88 -3.16
CA CYS A 146 4.80 -18.65 -2.07
C CYS A 146 3.91 -19.79 -2.60
N SER A 147 3.80 -20.88 -1.85
CA SER A 147 2.90 -21.98 -2.21
C SER A 147 1.42 -21.64 -2.04
N SER A 148 1.08 -20.50 -1.42
CA SER A 148 -0.28 -19.93 -1.36
C SER A 148 -0.80 -19.45 -2.72
N ALA A 149 0.06 -19.34 -3.74
CA ALA A 149 -0.33 -19.00 -5.11
C ALA A 149 -1.47 -19.90 -5.65
N LYS A 150 -1.47 -21.19 -5.28
CA LYS A 150 -2.55 -22.14 -5.63
C LYS A 150 -3.92 -21.79 -5.04
N ALA A 151 -3.93 -20.99 -3.98
CA ALA A 151 -5.12 -20.47 -3.31
C ALA A 151 -5.26 -18.96 -3.54
N ARG A 152 -4.78 -18.45 -4.69
CA ARG A 152 -4.85 -17.03 -5.05
C ARG A 152 -4.20 -16.08 -4.03
N GLY A 153 -3.19 -16.60 -3.33
CA GLY A 153 -2.46 -15.87 -2.30
C GLY A 153 -3.05 -15.96 -0.89
N ASP A 154 -4.23 -16.59 -0.70
CA ASP A 154 -4.89 -16.70 0.60
C ASP A 154 -4.03 -17.49 1.60
N LEU A 155 -3.85 -16.91 2.79
CA LEU A 155 -3.17 -17.53 3.92
C LEU A 155 -4.15 -18.03 4.99
N GLY A 156 -5.45 -17.80 4.82
CA GLY A 156 -6.45 -18.05 5.83
C GLY A 156 -6.36 -17.08 7.01
N ALA A 157 -7.15 -17.35 8.05
CA ALA A 157 -7.22 -16.49 9.23
C ALA A 157 -6.14 -16.83 10.27
N PHE A 158 -5.38 -15.83 10.72
CA PHE A 158 -4.30 -16.00 11.69
C PHE A 158 -4.36 -14.97 12.82
N SER A 159 -3.77 -15.33 13.96
CA SER A 159 -3.56 -14.49 15.13
C SER A 159 -2.13 -13.95 15.17
N ARG A 160 -1.87 -12.96 16.04
CA ARG A 160 -0.50 -12.56 16.36
C ARG A 160 0.32 -13.75 16.89
N GLY A 161 1.62 -13.75 16.62
CA GLY A 161 2.59 -14.80 16.91
C GLY A 161 2.72 -15.90 15.83
N GLN A 162 1.88 -15.89 14.79
CA GLN A 162 1.89 -16.95 13.76
C GLN A 162 2.67 -16.57 12.48
N MET A 163 2.88 -15.27 12.24
CA MET A 163 3.58 -14.77 11.05
C MET A 163 4.87 -14.03 11.44
N GLN A 164 5.76 -13.79 10.46
CA GLN A 164 6.94 -12.96 10.70
C GLN A 164 6.53 -11.55 11.12
N LYS A 165 7.23 -10.98 12.11
CA LYS A 165 6.83 -9.74 12.78
C LYS A 165 6.46 -8.58 11.83
N PRO A 166 7.24 -8.26 10.77
CA PRO A 166 6.86 -7.19 9.84
C PRO A 166 5.58 -7.50 9.03
N PHE A 167 5.36 -8.78 8.68
CA PHE A 167 4.16 -9.21 7.97
C PHE A 167 2.94 -9.11 8.88
N GLU A 168 3.08 -9.57 10.13
CA GLU A 168 2.03 -9.48 11.13
C GLU A 168 1.64 -8.02 11.40
N ASP A 169 2.61 -7.16 11.70
CA ASP A 169 2.33 -5.77 12.04
C ASP A 169 1.61 -5.04 10.90
N ALA A 170 2.03 -5.27 9.66
CA ALA A 170 1.32 -4.76 8.50
C ALA A 170 -0.10 -5.34 8.41
N SER A 171 -0.28 -6.65 8.56
CA SER A 171 -1.58 -7.32 8.43
C SER A 171 -2.63 -6.81 9.44
N PHE A 172 -2.23 -6.61 10.69
CA PHE A 172 -3.13 -6.13 11.75
C PHE A 172 -3.38 -4.61 11.66
N ALA A 173 -2.47 -3.84 11.05
CA ALA A 173 -2.65 -2.42 10.81
C ALA A 173 -3.54 -2.11 9.58
N LEU A 174 -3.70 -3.06 8.65
CA LEU A 174 -4.62 -2.93 7.53
C LEU A 174 -6.07 -3.03 7.99
N ARG A 175 -6.96 -2.23 7.39
CA ARG A 175 -8.41 -2.43 7.48
C ARG A 175 -8.86 -3.54 6.52
N THR A 176 -10.04 -4.11 6.75
CA THR A 176 -10.63 -5.08 5.82
C THR A 176 -10.80 -4.45 4.43
N GLY A 177 -10.32 -5.13 3.39
CA GLY A 177 -10.25 -4.65 2.01
C GLY A 177 -9.01 -3.80 1.69
N GLU A 178 -8.18 -3.46 2.67
CA GLU A 178 -7.00 -2.61 2.45
C GLU A 178 -5.79 -3.43 1.98
N MET A 179 -5.00 -2.83 1.09
CA MET A 179 -3.77 -3.40 0.54
C MET A 179 -2.53 -2.62 1.05
N SER A 180 -1.51 -3.35 1.48
CA SER A 180 -0.23 -2.79 1.92
C SER A 180 0.60 -2.24 0.76
N GLY A 181 1.64 -1.49 1.10
CA GLY A 181 2.80 -1.32 0.21
C GLY A 181 3.77 -2.50 0.30
N PRO A 182 5.04 -2.32 -0.10
CA PRO A 182 6.07 -3.35 0.01
C PRO A 182 6.39 -3.65 1.49
N VAL A 183 6.17 -4.89 1.92
CA VAL A 183 6.49 -5.36 3.29
C VAL A 183 7.69 -6.31 3.23
N PHE A 184 8.76 -5.97 3.93
CA PHE A 184 10.02 -6.73 3.91
C PHE A 184 10.07 -7.74 5.04
N THR A 185 10.46 -8.97 4.71
CA THR A 185 10.65 -10.07 5.68
C THR A 185 11.86 -10.91 5.28
N ASP A 186 12.27 -11.87 6.10
CA ASP A 186 13.34 -12.81 5.74
C ASP A 186 12.96 -13.69 4.54
N SER A 187 11.66 -13.84 4.27
CA SER A 187 11.18 -14.58 3.12
C SER A 187 11.31 -13.82 1.81
N GLY A 188 11.44 -12.49 1.82
CA GLY A 188 11.38 -11.63 0.64
C GLY A 188 10.42 -10.46 0.86
N ILE A 189 9.89 -9.92 -0.24
CA ILE A 189 9.05 -8.73 -0.25
C ILE A 189 7.61 -9.14 -0.55
N HIS A 190 6.66 -8.63 0.23
CA HIS A 190 5.24 -8.97 0.14
C HIS A 190 4.39 -7.77 -0.22
N ILE A 191 3.29 -8.02 -0.93
CA ILE A 191 2.08 -7.20 -0.92
C ILE A 191 1.05 -7.98 -0.11
N ILE A 192 0.35 -7.33 0.81
CA ILE A 192 -0.63 -7.95 1.70
C ILE A 192 -1.98 -7.30 1.44
N LEU A 193 -3.01 -8.12 1.22
CA LEU A 193 -4.40 -7.70 1.14
C LEU A 193 -5.16 -8.32 2.30
N ARG A 194 -5.75 -7.49 3.18
CA ARG A 194 -6.59 -8.01 4.26
C ARG A 194 -8.00 -8.25 3.75
N THR A 195 -8.48 -9.49 3.83
CA THR A 195 -9.82 -9.88 3.35
C THR A 195 -10.85 -9.95 4.47
N GLU A 196 -10.43 -10.18 5.72
CA GLU A 196 -11.29 -10.17 6.93
C GLU A 196 -10.56 -9.53 8.12
#